data_AF-A0A7X6WZW3-F1
#
_entry.id   AF-A0A7X6WZW3-F1
#
_cell.length_a   1.000
_cell.length_b   1.000
_cell.length_c   1.000
_cell.angle_alpha   90.00
_cell.angle_beta   90.00
_cell.angle_gamma   90.00
#
_symmetry.space_group_name_H-M   'P 1'
#
loop_
_entity.id
_entity.type
_entity.pdbx_description
1 polymer ?
#
loop_
_entity_poly.entity_id
_entity_poly.type
_entity_poly.pdbx_seq_one_letter_code
_entity_poly.pdbx_strand_id
1 'polypeptide(L)'
;MAISRICLLAFASGVGAVHLLPLPPPAALLGGVSVLLLGVAGGWRWYERRGVSGPHMKRAAPLLWLALAAVAGLAYGSARVEARLADALDASNEDKVTRVVLRVAELPRLEPDSRIFVADVLSSIPEGVPGRIQVRWNSGDYAGPYGRRAEQGAASRFPELLPGQVWRMALI
;
A
#
# COMPACT_ATOMS: atom_id res chain seq x y z
N MET A 1 -7.03 -14.34 27.93
CA MET A 1 -5.85 -14.11 27.05
C MET A 1 -5.90 -14.88 25.73
N ALA A 2 -6.52 -16.07 25.64
CA ALA A 2 -6.55 -16.83 24.36
C ALA A 2 -7.39 -16.14 23.26
N ILE A 3 -8.58 -15.63 23.59
CA ILE A 3 -9.51 -15.05 22.60
C ILE A 3 -8.93 -13.82 21.89
N SER A 4 -8.22 -12.94 22.60
CA SER A 4 -7.60 -11.74 22.00
C SER A 4 -6.53 -12.10 20.98
N ARG A 5 -5.71 -13.13 21.25
CA ARG A 5 -4.69 -13.62 20.31
C ARG A 5 -5.33 -14.20 19.05
N ILE A 6 -6.40 -14.98 19.20
CA ILE A 6 -7.10 -15.56 18.04
C ILE A 6 -7.77 -14.45 17.20
N CYS A 7 -8.32 -13.41 17.83
CA CYS A 7 -8.85 -12.25 17.10
C CYS A 7 -7.77 -11.48 16.33
N LEU A 8 -6.57 -11.31 16.92
CA LEU A 8 -5.45 -10.68 16.22
C LEU A 8 -5.00 -11.51 15.01
N LEU A 9 -4.94 -12.84 15.15
CA LEU A 9 -4.64 -13.75 14.04
C LEU A 9 -5.72 -13.70 12.95
N ALA A 10 -6.99 -13.65 13.33
CA ALA A 10 -8.10 -13.51 12.38
C ALA A 10 -8.03 -12.18 11.62
N PHE A 11 -7.73 -11.08 12.31
CA PHE A 11 -7.51 -9.78 11.68
C PHE A 11 -6.32 -9.81 10.71
N ALA A 12 -5.17 -10.32 11.14
CA ALA A 12 -3.98 -10.43 10.31
C ALA A 12 -4.23 -11.33 9.08
N SER A 13 -4.97 -12.42 9.25
CA SER A 13 -5.40 -13.29 8.16
C SER A 13 -6.34 -12.55 7.19
N GLY A 14 -7.26 -11.73 7.70
CA GLY A 14 -8.12 -10.87 6.87
C GLY A 14 -7.33 -9.89 6.02
N VAL A 15 -6.31 -9.24 6.59
CA VAL A 15 -5.39 -8.37 5.84
C VAL A 15 -4.63 -9.17 4.77
N GLY A 16 -4.07 -10.32 5.14
CA GLY A 16 -3.33 -11.19 4.23
C GLY A 16 -4.18 -11.71 3.06
N ALA A 17 -5.46 -11.99 3.30
CA ALA A 17 -6.39 -12.48 2.28
C ALA A 17 -6.61 -11.49 1.13
N VAL A 18 -6.44 -10.18 1.37
CA VAL A 18 -6.52 -9.15 0.30
C VAL A 18 -5.50 -9.42 -0.81
N HIS A 19 -4.33 -9.95 -0.47
CA HIS A 19 -3.27 -10.25 -1.45
C HIS A 19 -3.55 -11.48 -2.32
N LEU A 20 -4.52 -12.32 -1.94
CA LEU A 20 -4.94 -13.47 -2.74
C LEU A 20 -6.04 -13.13 -3.75
N LEU A 21 -6.64 -11.95 -3.64
CA LEU A 21 -7.74 -11.53 -4.49
C LEU A 21 -7.20 -10.78 -5.72
N PRO A 22 -7.63 -11.16 -6.94
CA PRO A 22 -7.24 -10.46 -8.16
C PRO A 22 -7.84 -9.06 -8.24
N LEU A 23 -8.99 -8.84 -7.59
CA LEU A 23 -9.63 -7.53 -7.46
C LEU A 23 -10.03 -7.32 -5.99
N PRO A 24 -9.55 -6.27 -5.31
CA PRO A 24 -9.93 -6.00 -3.93
C PRO A 24 -11.42 -5.65 -3.86
N PRO A 25 -12.19 -6.23 -2.93
CA PRO A 25 -13.57 -5.84 -2.71
C PRO A 25 -13.63 -4.40 -2.19
N PRO A 26 -14.68 -3.63 -2.55
CA PRO A 26 -14.79 -2.23 -2.19
C PRO A 26 -14.75 -2.05 -0.66
N ALA A 27 -13.81 -1.23 -0.18
CA ALA A 27 -13.58 -1.03 1.25
C ALA A 27 -14.84 -0.49 1.96
N ALA A 28 -15.64 0.33 1.27
CA ALA A 28 -16.90 0.85 1.78
C ALA A 28 -17.91 -0.26 2.12
N LEU A 29 -18.01 -1.30 1.28
CA LEU A 29 -18.90 -2.42 1.50
C LEU A 29 -18.46 -3.23 2.73
N LEU A 30 -17.16 -3.54 2.83
CA LEU A 30 -16.61 -4.27 3.97
C LEU A 30 -16.67 -3.47 5.28
N GLY A 31 -16.50 -2.15 5.21
CA GLY A 31 -16.74 -1.24 6.33
C GLY A 31 -18.18 -1.30 6.81
N GLY A 32 -19.15 -1.26 5.88
CA GLY A 32 -20.58 -1.42 6.19
C GLY A 32 -20.90 -2.75 6.87
N VAL A 33 -20.34 -3.86 6.35
CA VAL A 33 -20.50 -5.20 6.97
C VAL A 33 -19.88 -5.23 8.37
N SER A 34 -18.73 -4.60 8.58
CA SER A 34 -18.09 -4.52 9.90
C SER A 34 -18.95 -3.78 10.92
N VAL A 35 -19.57 -2.67 10.52
CA VAL A 35 -20.50 -1.90 11.37
C VAL A 35 -21.76 -2.71 11.70
N LEU A 36 -22.32 -3.43 10.72
CA LEU A 36 -23.46 -4.33 10.95
C LEU A 36 -23.12 -5.45 11.94
N LEU A 37 -21.96 -6.09 11.78
CA LEU A 37 -21.48 -7.13 12.71
C LEU A 37 -21.24 -6.59 14.12
N LEU A 38 -20.73 -5.36 14.25
CA LEU A 38 -20.61 -4.67 15.54
C LEU A 38 -21.97 -4.40 16.17
N GLY A 39 -22.96 -3.96 15.37
CA GLY A 39 -24.34 -3.75 15.82
C GLY A 39 -24.98 -5.04 16.32
N VAL A 40 -24.81 -6.14 15.58
CA VAL A 40 -25.28 -7.48 15.98
C VAL A 40 -24.60 -7.93 17.27
N ALA A 41 -23.27 -7.78 17.38
CA ALA A 41 -22.53 -8.14 18.60
C ALA A 41 -22.96 -7.29 19.82
N GLY A 42 -23.24 -6.01 19.62
CA GLY A 42 -23.76 -5.10 20.64
C GLY A 42 -25.16 -5.48 21.12
N GLY A 43 -26.08 -5.71 20.17
CA GLY A 43 -27.44 -6.18 20.45
C GLY A 43 -27.45 -7.54 21.15
N TRP A 44 -26.56 -8.44 20.74
CA TRP A 44 -26.36 -9.74 21.39
C TRP A 44 -25.91 -9.61 22.84
N ARG A 45 -24.90 -8.76 23.10
CA ARG A 45 -24.40 -8.53 24.45
C ARG A 45 -25.45 -7.88 25.35
N TRP A 46 -26.30 -7.03 24.78
CA TRP A 46 -27.44 -6.45 25.47
C TRP A 46 -28.51 -7.49 25.80
N TYR A 47 -28.80 -8.40 24.88
CA TYR A 47 -29.73 -9.52 25.10
C TYR A 47 -29.22 -10.50 26.16
N GLU A 48 -27.91 -10.75 26.17
CA GLU A 48 -27.25 -11.59 27.19
C GLU A 48 -27.30 -10.96 28.58
N ARG A 49 -27.14 -9.63 28.69
CA ARG A 49 -27.34 -8.92 29.96
C ARG A 49 -28.77 -9.03 30.50
N ARG A 50 -29.76 -9.23 29.64
CA ARG A 50 -31.16 -9.46 30.04
C ARG A 50 -31.46 -10.90 30.47
N GLY A 51 -30.47 -11.80 30.46
CA GLY A 51 -30.62 -13.18 30.94
C GLY A 51 -31.40 -14.10 30.01
N VAL A 52 -31.71 -13.67 28.78
CA VAL A 52 -32.54 -14.43 27.81
C VAL A 52 -31.69 -15.35 26.91
N SER A 53 -30.39 -15.50 27.21
CA SER A 53 -29.45 -16.23 26.34
C SER A 53 -29.38 -17.74 26.63
N GLY A 54 -29.84 -18.55 25.68
CA GLY A 54 -29.68 -20.00 25.69
C GLY A 54 -28.23 -20.48 25.45
N PRO A 55 -27.94 -21.77 25.69
CA PRO A 55 -26.58 -22.33 25.62
C PRO A 55 -25.96 -22.31 24.21
N HIS A 56 -26.77 -22.41 23.15
CA HIS A 56 -26.31 -22.28 21.76
C HIS A 56 -25.80 -20.86 21.45
N MET A 57 -26.44 -19.85 22.04
CA MET A 57 -26.11 -18.43 21.92
C MET A 57 -24.70 -18.16 22.50
N LYS A 58 -24.37 -18.75 23.65
CA LYS A 58 -23.05 -18.55 24.27
C LYS A 58 -21.90 -19.13 23.44
N ARG A 59 -22.15 -20.17 22.63
CA ARG A 59 -21.15 -20.78 21.74
C ARG A 59 -20.91 -19.98 20.45
N ALA A 60 -21.88 -19.20 19.98
CA ALA A 60 -21.76 -18.40 18.76
C ALA A 60 -21.05 -17.06 18.96
N ALA A 61 -21.03 -16.53 20.20
CA ALA A 61 -20.35 -15.28 20.53
C ALA A 61 -18.87 -15.21 20.08
N PRO A 62 -17.99 -16.20 20.37
CA PRO A 62 -16.60 -16.14 19.92
C PRO A 62 -16.47 -16.19 18.39
N LEU A 63 -17.31 -16.98 17.70
CA LEU A 63 -17.33 -17.04 16.23
C LEU A 63 -17.68 -15.68 15.61
N LEU A 64 -18.66 -14.97 16.19
CA LEU A 64 -19.03 -13.63 15.74
C LEU A 64 -17.88 -12.63 15.89
N TRP A 65 -17.17 -12.66 17.03
CA TRP A 65 -16.00 -11.80 17.25
C TRP A 65 -14.84 -12.12 16.29
N LEU A 66 -14.63 -13.39 15.97
CA LEU A 66 -13.63 -13.81 14.99
C LEU A 66 -13.99 -13.38 13.57
N ALA A 67 -15.25 -13.57 13.17
CA ALA A 67 -15.75 -13.11 11.88
C ALA A 67 -15.62 -11.59 11.75
N LEU A 68 -15.99 -10.84 12.79
CA LEU A 68 -15.82 -9.40 12.83
C LEU A 68 -14.34 -9.00 12.67
N ALA A 69 -13.43 -9.63 13.42
CA ALA A 69 -12.01 -9.33 13.33
C ALA A 69 -11.44 -9.60 11.92
N ALA A 70 -11.83 -10.71 11.30
CA ALA A 70 -11.41 -11.05 9.94
C ALA A 70 -11.96 -10.07 8.89
N VAL A 71 -13.25 -9.72 8.96
CA VAL A 71 -13.87 -8.76 8.04
C VAL A 71 -13.29 -7.36 8.21
N ALA A 72 -13.03 -6.94 9.45
CA ALA A 72 -12.38 -5.66 9.73
C ALA A 72 -10.94 -5.62 9.17
N GLY A 73 -10.19 -6.73 9.27
CA GLY A 73 -8.87 -6.87 8.66
C GLY A 73 -8.92 -6.76 7.14
N LEU A 74 -9.88 -7.45 6.53
CA LEU A 74 -10.11 -7.39 5.08
C LEU A 74 -10.48 -5.97 4.63
N ALA A 75 -11.40 -5.30 5.34
CA ALA A 75 -11.82 -3.93 5.06
C ALA A 75 -10.63 -2.95 5.12
N TYR A 76 -9.81 -3.07 6.16
CA TYR A 76 -8.61 -2.26 6.33
C TYR A 76 -7.59 -2.50 5.21
N GLY A 77 -7.33 -3.76 4.86
CA GLY A 77 -6.44 -4.12 3.77
C GLY A 77 -6.95 -3.58 2.42
N SER A 78 -8.23 -3.77 2.11
CA SER A 78 -8.87 -3.23 0.90
C SER A 78 -8.74 -1.70 0.84
N ALA A 79 -9.01 -0.99 1.92
CA ALA A 79 -8.89 0.47 1.96
C ALA A 79 -7.45 0.94 1.66
N ARG A 80 -6.45 0.22 2.17
CA ARG A 80 -5.03 0.54 1.91
C ARG A 80 -4.62 0.24 0.49
N VAL A 81 -5.13 -0.85 -0.09
CA VAL A 81 -4.89 -1.20 -1.50
C VAL A 81 -5.57 -0.19 -2.41
N GLU A 82 -6.84 0.16 -2.17
CA GLU A 82 -7.56 1.20 -2.92
C GLU A 82 -6.84 2.55 -2.87
N ALA A 83 -6.39 2.99 -1.69
CA ALA A 83 -5.63 4.23 -1.57
C ALA A 83 -4.32 4.21 -2.37
N ARG A 84 -3.68 3.04 -2.52
CA ARG A 84 -2.49 2.86 -3.35
C ARG A 84 -2.82 2.83 -4.85
N LEU A 85 -3.92 2.20 -5.23
CA LEU A 85 -4.41 2.16 -6.61
C LEU A 85 -4.92 3.53 -7.09
N ALA A 86 -5.51 4.32 -6.19
CA ALA A 86 -5.94 5.68 -6.48
C ALA A 86 -4.76 6.64 -6.73
N ASP A 87 -3.57 6.31 -6.18
CA ASP A 87 -2.31 7.02 -6.42
C ASP A 87 -1.51 6.39 -7.58
N ALA A 88 -2.17 5.63 -8.46
CA ALA A 88 -1.54 5.06 -9.65
C ALA A 88 -1.26 6.15 -10.72
N LEU A 89 -0.29 5.86 -11.58
CA LEU A 89 -0.03 6.66 -12.77
C LEU A 89 -1.27 6.63 -13.68
N ASP A 90 -1.70 7.80 -14.15
CA ASP A 90 -2.74 7.88 -15.17
C ASP A 90 -2.26 7.17 -16.45
N ALA A 91 -3.09 6.27 -16.98
CA ALA A 91 -2.81 5.54 -18.22
C ALA A 91 -2.47 6.47 -19.40
N SER A 92 -2.97 7.71 -19.36
CA SER A 92 -2.66 8.73 -20.37
C SER A 92 -1.21 9.21 -20.35
N ASN A 93 -0.46 8.94 -19.26
CA ASN A 93 0.94 9.31 -19.08
C ASN A 93 1.93 8.14 -19.27
N GLU A 94 1.43 6.94 -19.59
CA GLU A 94 2.28 5.80 -19.93
C GLU A 94 3.12 6.11 -21.18
N ASP A 95 4.40 5.74 -21.14
CA ASP A 95 5.40 5.97 -22.21
C ASP A 95 5.56 7.44 -22.64
N LYS A 96 5.20 8.39 -21.76
CA LYS A 96 5.33 9.83 -22.03
C LYS A 96 6.33 10.50 -21.11
N VAL A 97 7.10 11.40 -21.73
CA VAL A 97 8.05 12.22 -20.98
C VAL A 97 7.31 13.17 -20.06
N THR A 98 7.52 13.01 -18.76
CA THR A 98 6.86 13.81 -17.73
C THR A 98 7.86 14.67 -16.97
N ARG A 99 7.62 15.98 -16.94
CA ARG A 99 8.46 16.93 -16.20
C ARG A 99 7.96 17.01 -14.78
N VAL A 100 8.81 16.66 -13.81
CA VAL A 100 8.45 16.65 -12.39
C VAL A 100 9.37 17.56 -11.59
N VAL A 101 8.78 18.22 -10.60
CA VAL A 101 9.51 18.77 -9.46
C VAL A 101 9.30 17.80 -8.31
N LEU A 102 10.37 17.18 -7.84
CA LEU A 102 10.33 16.15 -6.81
C LEU A 102 11.23 16.49 -5.64
N ARG A 103 10.92 15.95 -4.47
CA ARG A 103 11.76 16.02 -3.27
C ARG A 103 12.24 14.62 -2.91
N VAL A 104 13.55 14.44 -2.77
CA VAL A 104 14.13 13.16 -2.36
C VAL A 104 13.62 12.81 -0.96
N ALA A 105 12.92 11.69 -0.82
CA ALA A 105 12.27 11.26 0.42
C ALA A 105 13.16 10.32 1.25
N GLU A 106 13.89 9.43 0.58
CA GLU A 106 14.72 8.39 1.22
C GLU A 106 16.16 8.45 0.75
N LEU A 107 17.05 7.77 1.49
CA LEU A 107 18.45 7.67 1.14
C LEU A 107 18.61 6.95 -0.22
N PRO A 108 19.37 7.50 -1.18
CA PRO A 108 19.58 6.87 -2.47
C PRO A 108 20.37 5.57 -2.33
N ARG A 109 19.94 4.53 -3.03
CA ARG A 109 20.72 3.33 -3.27
C ARG A 109 21.72 3.61 -4.39
N LEU A 110 23.00 3.37 -4.10
CA LEU A 110 24.10 3.56 -5.03
C LEU A 110 24.40 2.24 -5.74
N GLU A 111 24.14 2.18 -7.04
CA GLU A 111 24.60 1.09 -7.92
C GLU A 111 25.82 1.56 -8.72
N PRO A 112 26.65 0.66 -9.28
CA PRO A 112 27.79 1.07 -10.10
C PRO A 112 27.40 2.00 -11.26
N ASP A 113 26.27 1.69 -11.92
CA ASP A 113 25.84 2.32 -13.16
C ASP A 113 24.52 3.10 -12.99
N SER A 114 23.94 3.13 -11.78
CA SER A 114 22.68 3.83 -11.53
C SER A 114 22.55 4.38 -10.11
N ARG A 115 21.63 5.32 -9.93
CA ARG A 115 21.17 5.82 -8.63
C ARG A 115 19.69 5.58 -8.53
N ILE A 116 19.26 4.90 -7.48
CA ILE A 116 17.85 4.61 -7.25
C ILE A 116 17.42 5.31 -5.98
N PHE A 117 16.38 6.13 -6.04
CA PHE A 117 15.87 6.85 -4.87
C PHE A 117 14.36 6.97 -4.91
N VAL A 118 13.77 7.11 -3.73
CA VAL A 118 12.33 7.39 -3.58
C VAL A 118 12.15 8.88 -3.40
N ALA A 119 11.16 9.46 -4.09
CA ALA A 119 10.88 10.88 -4.05
C ALA A 119 9.38 11.17 -3.97
N ASP A 120 9.05 12.27 -3.27
CA ASP A 120 7.71 12.85 -3.27
C ASP A 120 7.59 13.82 -4.44
N VAL A 121 6.53 13.71 -5.24
CA VAL A 121 6.25 14.60 -6.36
C VAL A 121 5.55 15.85 -5.83
N LEU A 122 6.16 17.02 -6.03
CA LEU A 122 5.60 18.32 -5.65
C LEU A 122 4.76 18.93 -6.76
N SER A 123 5.15 18.70 -8.03
CA SER A 123 4.37 19.06 -9.21
C SER A 123 4.79 18.22 -10.40
N SER A 124 3.88 17.99 -11.34
CA SER A 124 4.15 17.28 -12.59
C SER A 124 3.47 17.95 -13.78
N ILE A 125 4.08 17.83 -14.95
CA ILE A 125 3.50 18.21 -16.24
C ILE A 125 3.81 17.08 -17.23
N PRO A 126 2.80 16.35 -17.73
CA PRO A 126 1.36 16.44 -17.42
C PRO A 126 0.98 16.06 -15.96
N GLU A 127 -0.24 16.42 -15.55
CA GLU A 127 -0.82 15.97 -14.26
C GLU A 127 -1.15 14.48 -14.30
N GLY A 128 -1.34 13.84 -13.14
CA GLY A 128 -1.67 12.40 -13.04
C GLY A 128 -0.46 11.50 -12.75
N VAL A 129 0.62 12.05 -12.20
CA VAL A 129 1.77 11.29 -11.67
C VAL A 129 1.53 10.95 -10.19
N PRO A 130 1.91 9.75 -9.71
CA PRO A 130 1.81 9.39 -8.29
C PRO A 130 2.50 10.40 -7.39
N GLY A 131 1.93 10.64 -6.20
CA GLY A 131 2.54 11.52 -5.20
C GLY A 131 3.90 11.02 -4.69
N ARG A 132 4.17 9.71 -4.78
CA ARG A 132 5.44 9.10 -4.39
C ARG A 132 5.94 8.12 -5.44
N ILE A 133 7.14 8.38 -5.96
CA ILE A 133 7.74 7.62 -7.05
C ILE A 133 9.13 7.10 -6.70
N GLN A 134 9.53 6.00 -7.33
CA GLN A 134 10.90 5.50 -7.32
C GLN A 134 11.57 5.88 -8.63
N VAL A 135 12.62 6.68 -8.57
CA VAL A 135 13.38 7.13 -9.74
C VAL A 135 14.65 6.32 -9.86
N ARG A 136 14.91 5.78 -11.05
CA ARG A 136 16.20 5.19 -11.43
C ARG A 136 16.91 6.12 -12.40
N TRP A 137 17.97 6.76 -11.92
CA TRP A 137 18.86 7.58 -12.73
C TRP A 137 20.03 6.72 -13.22
N ASN A 138 20.05 6.39 -14.51
CA ASN A 138 21.13 5.62 -15.12
C ASN A 138 22.30 6.53 -15.57
N SER A 139 23.50 5.97 -15.66
CA SER A 139 24.64 6.65 -16.28
C SER A 139 24.37 6.93 -17.76
N GLY A 140 25.06 7.92 -18.32
CA GLY A 140 24.99 8.21 -19.77
C GLY A 140 25.44 7.03 -20.64
N ASP A 141 26.27 6.14 -20.09
CA ASP A 141 26.78 4.93 -20.76
C ASP A 141 25.86 3.70 -20.57
N TYR A 142 24.67 3.86 -19.98
CA TYR A 142 23.74 2.77 -19.75
C TYR A 142 23.09 2.31 -21.06
N ALA A 143 23.59 1.21 -21.61
CA ALA A 143 23.09 0.61 -22.85
C ALA A 143 21.88 -0.35 -22.67
N GLY A 144 21.18 -0.29 -21.53
CA GLY A 144 20.04 -1.16 -21.23
C GLY A 144 20.41 -2.55 -20.69
N PRO A 145 19.42 -3.40 -20.36
CA PRO A 145 19.66 -4.73 -19.78
C PRO A 145 20.39 -5.70 -20.72
N TYR A 146 20.37 -5.44 -22.03
CA TYR A 146 21.07 -6.21 -23.06
C TYR A 146 22.25 -5.46 -23.67
N GLY A 147 22.51 -4.24 -23.21
CA GLY A 147 23.65 -3.45 -23.64
C GLY A 147 24.95 -4.11 -23.21
N ARG A 148 25.96 -4.11 -24.10
CA ARG A 148 27.32 -4.46 -23.70
C ARG A 148 27.71 -3.47 -22.59
N ARG A 149 27.93 -3.98 -21.37
CA ARG A 149 28.36 -3.18 -20.23
C ARG A 149 29.59 -2.40 -20.68
N ALA A 150 29.45 -1.07 -20.79
CA ALA A 150 30.58 -0.21 -21.08
C ALA A 150 31.65 -0.52 -20.03
N GLU A 151 32.87 -0.77 -20.48
CA GLU A 151 33.97 -1.13 -19.60
C GLU A 151 34.06 -0.12 -18.46
N GLN A 152 34.15 -0.64 -17.24
CA GLN A 152 34.20 0.09 -15.98
C GLN A 152 35.41 1.03 -15.95
N GLY A 153 35.29 2.21 -16.57
CA GLY A 153 36.42 3.12 -16.77
C GLY A 153 36.17 4.57 -16.37
N ALA A 154 34.91 5.03 -16.41
CA ALA A 154 34.55 6.34 -15.92
C ALA A 154 33.50 6.17 -14.83
N ALA A 155 33.86 6.43 -13.57
CA ALA A 155 32.87 6.64 -12.53
C ALA A 155 31.95 7.75 -13.01
N SER A 156 30.78 7.38 -13.54
CA SER A 156 29.78 8.35 -13.97
C SER A 156 29.52 9.27 -12.79
N ARG A 157 29.85 10.55 -12.96
CA ARG A 157 29.67 11.56 -11.90
C ARG A 157 28.19 11.83 -11.76
N PHE A 158 27.54 11.04 -10.93
CA PHE A 158 26.22 11.37 -10.43
C PHE A 158 26.34 12.53 -9.44
N PRO A 159 25.40 13.48 -9.45
CA PRO A 159 25.34 14.47 -8.39
C PRO A 159 25.08 13.80 -7.04
N GLU A 160 25.50 14.45 -5.97
CA GLU A 160 25.20 14.00 -4.62
C GLU A 160 23.71 14.21 -4.34
N LEU A 161 23.00 13.10 -4.11
CA LEU A 161 21.57 13.08 -3.80
C LEU A 161 21.40 12.93 -2.29
N LEU A 162 20.82 13.95 -1.66
CA LEU A 162 20.54 13.94 -0.22
C LEU A 162 19.02 14.00 0.03
N PRO A 163 18.50 13.31 1.07
CA PRO A 163 17.12 13.45 1.47
C PRO A 163 16.76 14.92 1.74
N GLY A 164 15.56 15.32 1.33
CA GLY A 164 15.04 16.68 1.46
C GLY A 164 15.41 17.61 0.29
N GLN A 165 16.36 17.25 -0.58
CA GLN A 165 16.68 18.05 -1.76
C GLN A 165 15.52 18.05 -2.77
N VAL A 166 15.28 19.21 -3.38
CA VAL A 166 14.28 19.39 -4.43
C VAL A 166 14.97 19.41 -5.79
N TRP A 167 14.48 18.60 -6.71
CA TRP A 167 15.04 18.44 -8.06
C TRP A 167 13.95 18.64 -9.11
N ARG A 168 14.35 19.23 -10.24
CA ARG A 168 13.51 19.32 -11.44
C ARG A 168 14.07 18.37 -12.49
N MET A 169 13.27 17.40 -12.92
CA MET A 169 13.71 16.32 -13.80
C MET A 169 12.67 16.08 -14.91
N ALA A 170 13.13 15.51 -16.02
CA ALA A 170 12.26 14.90 -17.01
C ALA A 170 12.40 13.38 -16.87
N LEU A 171 11.29 12.71 -16.61
CA LEU A 171 11.19 11.26 -16.48
C LEU A 171 10.60 10.68 -17.76
N ILE A 172 11.01 9.46 -18.10
CA ILE A 172 10.51 8.67 -19.22
C ILE A 172 9.99 7.35 -18.64
#